data_AF-A0A638X453-F1
#
_entry.id   AF-A0A638X453-F1
#
_cell.length_a   1.000
_cell.length_b   1.000
_cell.length_c   1.000
_cell.angle_alpha   90.00
_cell.angle_beta   90.00
_cell.angle_gamma   90.00
#
_symmetry.space_group_name_H-M   'P 1'
#
loop_
_entity.id
_entity.type
_entity.pdbx_description
1 polymer ?
#
loop_
_entity_poly.entity_id
_entity_poly.type
_entity_poly.pdbx_seq_one_letter_code
_entity_poly.pdbx_strand_id
1 'polypeptide(L)'
;MFMPPVFPAHWHVSQPVLIADTFSSLVWKVSLPDGTPAIVKGLKPIEDIADELRGADYLVWRNGRGAVRLLGRENNLMLLEYAGERMLSHIVAEHGDYQATEIAAELMAKLYAASEEPLPSALLPIRDRFAALFQRARDDQNAGCQT
;
A
#
# COMPACT_ATOMS: atom_id res chain seq x y z
N MET A 1 -8.27 -10.87 -22.68
CA MET A 1 -8.38 -11.57 -21.39
C MET A 1 -7.00 -11.62 -20.79
N PHE A 2 -6.73 -10.85 -19.73
CA PHE A 2 -5.43 -10.89 -19.05
C PHE A 2 -5.34 -12.21 -18.28
N MET A 3 -4.44 -13.09 -18.70
CA MET A 3 -4.10 -14.25 -17.87
C MET A 3 -3.34 -13.76 -16.63
N PRO A 4 -3.67 -14.28 -15.43
CA PRO A 4 -2.85 -14.02 -14.26
C PRO A 4 -1.43 -14.53 -14.51
N PRO A 5 -0.40 -13.86 -13.96
CA PRO A 5 0.95 -14.41 -13.97
C PRO A 5 0.96 -15.72 -13.18
N VAL A 6 2.00 -16.53 -13.40
CA VAL A 6 2.23 -17.69 -12.55
C VAL A 6 2.56 -17.20 -11.15
N PHE A 7 1.69 -17.49 -10.19
CA PHE A 7 1.95 -17.19 -8.79
C PHE A 7 2.88 -18.25 -8.19
N PRO A 8 3.68 -17.90 -7.15
CA PRO A 8 4.51 -18.85 -6.43
C PRO A 8 3.71 -20.06 -5.97
N ALA A 9 4.14 -21.26 -6.38
CA ALA A 9 3.42 -22.50 -6.10
C ALA A 9 3.22 -22.73 -4.60
N HIS A 10 4.18 -22.31 -3.78
CA HIS A 10 4.17 -22.47 -2.33
C HIS A 10 3.14 -21.56 -1.62
N TRP A 11 2.57 -20.55 -2.31
CA TRP A 11 1.43 -19.78 -1.78
C TRP A 11 0.11 -20.54 -1.91
N HIS A 12 0.03 -21.53 -2.80
CA HIS A 12 -1.16 -22.36 -3.01
C HIS A 12 -2.45 -21.55 -3.25
N VAL A 13 -2.32 -20.37 -3.84
CA VAL A 13 -3.46 -19.48 -4.14
C VAL A 13 -4.27 -19.99 -5.33
N SER A 14 -5.58 -19.74 -5.30
CA SER A 14 -6.51 -20.17 -6.34
C SER A 14 -7.51 -19.07 -6.71
N GLN A 15 -8.34 -19.35 -7.73
CA GLN A 15 -9.43 -18.47 -8.19
C GLN A 15 -9.04 -17.00 -8.41
N PRO A 16 -7.97 -16.69 -9.16
CA PRO A 16 -7.58 -15.30 -9.38
C PRO A 16 -8.61 -14.54 -10.21
N VAL A 17 -9.05 -13.42 -9.64
CA VAL A 17 -9.90 -12.43 -10.30
C VAL A 17 -9.16 -11.11 -10.34
N LEU A 18 -8.89 -10.59 -11.54
CA LEU A 18 -8.29 -9.26 -11.70
C LEU A 18 -9.29 -8.20 -11.24
N ILE A 19 -8.90 -7.39 -10.25
CA ILE A 19 -9.75 -6.33 -9.67
C ILE A 19 -9.25 -4.92 -9.98
N ALA A 20 -7.97 -4.75 -10.32
CA ALA A 20 -7.43 -3.47 -10.76
C ALA A 20 -6.23 -3.65 -11.69
N ASP A 21 -6.14 -2.75 -12.68
CA ASP A 21 -4.99 -2.57 -13.55
C ASP A 21 -4.53 -1.11 -13.40
N THR A 22 -3.38 -0.90 -12.75
CA THR A 22 -2.80 0.42 -12.50
C THR A 22 -1.56 0.64 -13.37
N PHE A 23 -1.02 1.86 -13.37
CA PHE A 23 0.24 2.12 -14.07
C PHE A 23 1.40 1.21 -13.61
N SER A 24 1.50 0.97 -12.29
CA SER A 24 2.61 0.22 -11.68
C SER A 24 2.31 -1.25 -11.40
N SER A 25 1.05 -1.68 -11.39
CA SER A 25 0.69 -3.02 -10.92
C SER A 25 -0.59 -3.57 -11.52
N LEU A 26 -0.70 -4.90 -11.49
CA LEU A 26 -1.95 -5.62 -11.62
C LEU A 26 -2.33 -6.19 -10.25
N VAL A 27 -3.61 -6.12 -9.90
CA VAL A 27 -4.10 -6.54 -8.58
C VAL A 27 -5.17 -7.61 -8.76
N TRP A 28 -4.94 -8.77 -8.16
CA TRP A 28 -5.87 -9.90 -8.19
C TRP A 28 -6.40 -10.20 -6.79
N LYS A 29 -7.70 -10.44 -6.69
CA LYS A 29 -8.30 -11.15 -5.55
C LYS A 29 -8.09 -12.66 -5.78
N VAL A 30 -7.60 -13.36 -4.77
CA VAL A 30 -7.33 -14.80 -4.80
C VAL A 30 -7.89 -15.45 -3.54
N SER A 31 -8.01 -16.78 -3.55
CA SER A 31 -8.33 -17.59 -2.37
C SER A 31 -7.09 -18.30 -1.85
N LEU A 32 -6.84 -18.19 -0.55
CA LEU A 32 -5.85 -19.00 0.18
C LEU A 32 -6.35 -20.45 0.33
N PRO A 33 -5.50 -21.40 0.74
CA PRO A 33 -5.87 -22.83 0.87
C PRO A 33 -7.04 -23.12 1.81
N ASP A 34 -7.22 -22.28 2.83
CA ASP A 34 -8.33 -22.35 3.79
C ASP A 34 -9.62 -21.67 3.28
N GLY A 35 -9.59 -21.11 2.06
CA GLY A 35 -10.69 -20.35 1.46
C GLY A 35 -10.71 -18.87 1.81
N THR A 36 -9.82 -18.40 2.70
CA THR A 36 -9.74 -16.98 3.09
C THR A 36 -9.33 -16.13 1.88
N PRO A 37 -10.01 -15.00 1.60
CA PRO A 37 -9.60 -14.12 0.50
C PRO A 37 -8.27 -13.41 0.82
N ALA A 38 -7.45 -13.25 -0.21
CA ALA A 38 -6.22 -12.47 -0.18
C ALA A 38 -6.07 -11.65 -1.46
N ILE A 39 -5.08 -10.74 -1.48
CA ILE A 39 -4.73 -9.95 -2.66
C ILE A 39 -3.34 -10.33 -3.13
N VAL A 40 -3.19 -10.59 -4.43
CA VAL A 40 -1.87 -10.57 -5.08
C VAL A 40 -1.72 -9.25 -5.80
N LYS A 41 -0.71 -8.47 -5.43
CA LYS A 41 -0.25 -7.29 -6.19
C LYS A 41 1.00 -7.68 -6.96
N GLY A 42 0.92 -7.69 -8.29
CA GLY A 42 2.06 -7.93 -9.16
C GLY A 42 2.56 -6.64 -9.79
N LEU A 43 3.81 -6.30 -9.54
CA LEU A 43 4.45 -5.09 -10.05
C LEU A 43 4.83 -5.28 -11.53
N LYS A 44 4.50 -4.27 -12.33
CA LYS A 44 4.95 -4.15 -13.72
C LYS A 44 6.42 -3.71 -13.75
N PRO A 45 7.19 -4.10 -14.77
CA PRO A 45 8.56 -3.62 -14.93
C PRO A 45 8.54 -2.15 -15.37
N ILE A 46 8.55 -1.23 -14.39
CA ILE A 46 8.64 0.21 -14.59
C ILE A 46 9.91 0.76 -13.93
N GLU A 47 10.37 1.93 -14.36
CA GLU A 47 11.61 2.55 -13.87
C GLU A 47 11.59 2.80 -12.35
N ASP A 48 10.43 3.14 -11.79
CA ASP A 48 10.26 3.48 -10.37
C ASP A 48 9.71 2.30 -9.54
N ILE A 49 10.05 1.06 -9.89
CA ILE A 49 9.63 -0.13 -9.13
C ILE A 49 10.17 -0.12 -7.69
N ALA A 50 11.30 0.56 -7.46
CA ALA A 50 11.92 0.67 -6.14
C ALA A 50 10.97 1.31 -5.12
N ASP A 51 10.17 2.28 -5.53
CA ASP A 51 9.19 2.94 -4.67
C ASP A 51 8.10 1.97 -4.19
N GLU A 52 7.61 1.10 -5.07
CA GLU A 52 6.64 0.07 -4.72
C GLU A 52 7.22 -0.95 -3.74
N LEU A 53 8.51 -1.30 -3.90
CA LEU A 53 9.19 -2.24 -3.01
C LEU A 53 9.37 -1.68 -1.59
N ARG A 54 9.59 -0.37 -1.42
CA ARG A 54 9.64 0.28 -0.10
C ARG A 54 8.30 0.14 0.65
N GLY A 55 7.19 0.12 -0.09
CA GLY A 55 5.87 -0.15 0.46
C GLY A 55 5.79 -1.52 1.16
N ALA A 56 6.44 -2.56 0.62
CA ALA A 56 6.49 -3.87 1.27
C ALA A 56 7.22 -3.82 2.62
N ASP A 57 8.35 -3.11 2.69
CA ASP A 57 9.13 -2.98 3.93
C ASP A 57 8.34 -2.21 5.00
N TYR A 58 7.56 -1.21 4.60
CA TYR A 58 6.60 -0.54 5.48
C TYR A 58 5.53 -1.51 6.02
N LEU A 59 4.92 -2.34 5.17
CA LEU A 59 3.89 -3.29 5.59
C LEU A 59 4.45 -4.37 6.53
N VAL A 60 5.69 -4.82 6.32
CA VAL A 60 6.38 -5.73 7.25
C VAL A 60 6.54 -5.06 8.62
N TRP A 61 7.04 -3.82 8.64
CA TRP A 61 7.24 -3.07 9.89
C TRP A 61 5.93 -2.79 10.64
N ARG A 62 4.83 -2.54 9.93
CA ARG A 62 3.52 -2.31 10.55
C ARG A 62 2.81 -3.58 10.97
N ASN A 63 3.04 -4.70 10.29
CA ASN A 63 2.51 -6.03 10.61
C ASN A 63 1.03 -6.02 11.06
N GLY A 64 0.14 -5.40 10.27
CA GLY A 64 -1.29 -5.36 10.59
C GLY A 64 -1.74 -4.15 11.44
N ARG A 65 -0.82 -3.34 11.96
CA ARG A 65 -1.16 -2.18 12.80
C ARG A 65 -1.51 -0.97 11.93
N GLY A 66 -2.80 -0.84 11.62
CA GLY A 66 -3.34 0.27 10.81
C GLY A 66 -3.07 0.12 9.31
N ALA A 67 -2.45 -0.98 8.89
CA ALA A 67 -2.22 -1.34 7.50
C ALA A 67 -2.42 -2.85 7.33
N VAL A 68 -2.72 -3.31 6.12
CA VAL A 68 -2.84 -4.75 5.82
C VAL A 68 -1.52 -5.48 6.07
N ARG A 69 -1.58 -6.77 6.39
CA ARG A 69 -0.35 -7.59 6.50
C ARG A 69 0.20 -7.96 5.12
N LEU A 70 1.52 -7.99 5.03
CA LEU A 70 2.24 -8.69 3.95
C LEU A 70 2.38 -10.16 4.34
N LEU A 71 1.69 -11.04 3.63
CA LEU A 71 1.66 -12.49 3.89
C LEU A 71 2.80 -13.22 3.17
N GLY A 72 3.27 -12.67 2.04
CA GLY A 72 4.36 -13.24 1.27
C GLY A 72 4.89 -12.25 0.24
N ARG A 73 6.16 -12.41 -0.12
CA ARG A 73 6.81 -11.63 -1.18
C ARG A 73 7.77 -12.54 -1.94
N GLU A 74 7.62 -12.59 -3.26
CA GLU A 74 8.56 -13.29 -4.14
C GLU A 74 8.65 -12.54 -5.47
N ASN A 75 9.88 -12.26 -5.92
CA ASN A 75 10.13 -11.46 -7.12
C ASN A 75 9.36 -10.12 -7.05
N ASN A 76 8.55 -9.85 -8.07
CA ASN A 76 7.71 -8.65 -8.20
C ASN A 76 6.27 -8.88 -7.70
N LEU A 77 6.03 -9.93 -6.93
CA LEU A 77 4.70 -10.28 -6.40
C LEU A 77 4.66 -10.08 -4.90
N MET A 78 3.56 -9.50 -4.42
CA MET A 78 3.23 -9.36 -3.01
C MET A 78 1.89 -10.03 -2.76
N LEU A 79 1.85 -10.93 -1.78
CA LEU A 79 0.62 -11.51 -1.24
C LEU A 79 0.23 -10.74 0.01
N LEU A 80 -0.96 -10.16 0.00
CA LEU A 80 -1.46 -9.22 1.00
C LEU A 80 -2.77 -9.73 1.62
N GLU A 81 -2.97 -9.40 2.89
CA GLU A 81 -4.26 -9.55 3.56
C GLU A 81 -5.35 -8.78 2.81
N TYR A 82 -6.54 -9.38 2.68
CA TYR A 82 -7.69 -8.73 2.09
C TYR A 82 -8.34 -7.78 3.09
N ALA A 83 -8.44 -6.49 2.74
CA ALA A 83 -8.99 -5.44 3.62
C ALA A 83 -10.53 -5.46 3.77
N GLY A 84 -11.22 -6.46 3.18
CA GLY A 84 -12.67 -6.55 3.16
C GLY A 84 -13.33 -5.76 2.02
N GLU A 85 -14.66 -5.73 2.04
CA GLU A 85 -15.49 -5.14 0.98
C GLU A 85 -16.12 -3.80 1.36
N ARG A 86 -16.06 -3.43 2.64
CA ARG A 86 -16.71 -2.21 3.12
C ARG A 86 -15.75 -1.02 3.07
N MET A 87 -16.10 -0.05 2.22
CA MET A 87 -15.37 1.21 2.10
C MET A 87 -15.90 2.25 3.08
N LEU A 88 -15.06 3.22 3.43
CA LEU A 88 -15.46 4.35 4.28
C LEU A 88 -16.58 5.19 3.63
N SER A 89 -16.61 5.27 2.30
CA SER A 89 -17.68 5.93 1.54
C SER A 89 -19.05 5.30 1.75
N HIS A 90 -19.13 3.98 1.96
CA HIS A 90 -20.39 3.32 2.32
C HIS A 90 -20.88 3.77 3.69
N ILE A 91 -19.97 3.95 4.66
CA ILE A 91 -20.31 4.48 5.98
C ILE A 91 -20.85 5.91 5.88
N VAL A 92 -20.20 6.76 5.07
CA VAL A 92 -20.69 8.13 4.83
C VAL A 92 -22.11 8.11 4.26
N ALA A 93 -22.38 7.24 3.28
CA ALA A 93 -23.69 7.15 2.63
C ALA A 93 -24.78 6.63 3.58
N GLU A 94 -24.47 5.67 4.45
CA GLU A 94 -25.44 5.00 5.32
C GLU A 94 -25.66 5.70 6.66
N HIS A 95 -24.61 6.31 7.21
CA HIS A 95 -24.58 6.81 8.59
C HIS A 95 -24.10 8.26 8.72
N GLY A 96 -23.72 8.90 7.62
CA GLY A 96 -23.22 10.26 7.59
C GLY A 96 -21.73 10.38 7.91
N ASP A 97 -21.24 11.62 7.80
CA ASP A 97 -19.81 11.94 7.84
C ASP A 97 -19.17 11.74 9.21
N TYR A 98 -19.92 11.96 10.29
CA TYR A 98 -19.39 11.89 11.65
C TYR A 98 -18.82 10.50 11.99
N GLN A 99 -19.58 9.43 11.70
CA GLN A 99 -19.13 8.07 11.98
C GLN A 99 -17.95 7.65 11.10
N ALA A 100 -17.95 8.07 9.83
CA ALA A 100 -16.81 7.84 8.94
C ALA A 100 -15.55 8.56 9.43
N THR A 101 -15.71 9.79 9.94
CA THR A 101 -14.62 10.57 10.53
C THR A 101 -14.06 9.92 11.79
N GLU A 102 -14.90 9.37 12.66
CA GLU A 102 -14.44 8.62 13.84
C GLU A 102 -13.58 7.41 13.45
N ILE A 103 -14.02 6.61 12.47
CA ILE A 103 -13.25 5.47 11.95
C ILE A 103 -11.91 5.94 11.36
N ALA A 104 -11.92 7.02 10.58
CA ALA A 104 -10.70 7.58 10.01
C ALA A 104 -9.75 8.07 11.10
N ALA A 105 -10.24 8.79 12.11
CA ALA A 105 -9.43 9.29 13.22
C ALA A 105 -8.79 8.14 14.02
N GLU A 106 -9.54 7.07 14.31
CA GLU A 106 -9.02 5.87 14.97
C GLU A 106 -7.92 5.19 14.13
N LEU A 107 -8.10 5.12 12.82
CA LEU A 107 -7.09 4.57 11.91
C LEU A 107 -5.83 5.44 11.87
N MET A 108 -5.99 6.76 11.78
CA MET A 108 -4.86 7.70 11.79
C MET A 108 -4.07 7.61 13.09
N ALA A 109 -4.76 7.49 14.25
CA ALA A 109 -4.10 7.27 15.54
C ALA A 109 -3.25 6.00 15.53
N LYS A 110 -3.73 4.90 14.92
CA LYS A 110 -2.95 3.67 14.75
C LYS A 110 -1.77 3.86 13.80
N LEU A 111 -1.97 4.53 12.67
CA LEU A 111 -0.91 4.78 11.67
C LEU A 111 0.23 5.64 12.21
N TYR A 112 -0.08 6.64 13.04
CA TYR A 112 0.91 7.53 13.65
C TYR A 112 1.50 7.02 14.97
N ALA A 113 0.91 5.99 15.57
CA ALA A 113 1.46 5.40 16.79
C ALA A 113 2.89 4.89 16.55
N ALA A 114 3.77 5.20 17.50
CA ALA A 114 5.13 4.69 17.53
C ALA A 114 5.13 3.15 17.40
N SER A 115 6.09 2.63 16.65
CA SER A 115 6.39 1.21 16.63
C SER A 115 7.48 0.91 17.65
N GLU A 116 7.38 -0.23 18.31
CA GLU A 116 8.47 -0.78 19.14
C GLU A 116 9.59 -1.36 18.25
N GLU A 117 9.25 -1.71 17.01
CA GLU A 117 10.21 -2.18 16.02
C GLU A 117 11.01 -1.01 15.42
N PRO A 118 12.33 -1.19 15.19
CA PRO A 118 13.13 -0.16 14.55
C PRO A 118 12.60 0.15 13.14
N LEU A 119 12.69 1.43 12.77
CA LEU A 119 12.33 1.88 11.42
C LEU A 119 13.17 1.15 10.37
N PRO A 120 12.56 0.59 9.31
CA PRO A 120 13.31 -0.05 8.23
C PRO A 120 14.21 0.96 7.51
N SER A 121 15.47 0.61 7.30
CA SER A 121 16.44 1.45 6.57
C SER A 121 16.08 1.64 5.09
N ALA A 122 15.18 0.79 4.55
CA ALA A 122 14.69 0.89 3.18
C ALA A 122 13.70 2.05 2.98
N LEU A 123 13.09 2.59 4.05
CA LEU A 123 12.19 3.73 3.95
C LEU A 123 12.95 4.99 3.54
N LEU A 124 12.37 5.74 2.61
CA LEU A 124 12.97 6.97 2.10
C LEU A 124 12.58 8.17 2.99
N PRO A 125 13.53 8.93 3.54
CA PRO A 125 13.24 10.14 4.28
C PRO A 125 12.46 11.16 3.44
N ILE A 126 11.58 11.95 4.09
CA ILE A 126 10.77 12.99 3.44
C ILE A 126 11.64 13.99 2.66
N ARG A 127 12.79 14.37 3.23
CA ARG A 127 13.74 15.30 2.59
C ARG A 127 14.26 14.77 1.26
N ASP A 128 14.47 13.46 1.17
CA ASP A 128 14.99 12.82 -0.03
C ASP A 128 13.85 12.58 -1.02
N ARG A 129 12.70 12.09 -0.54
CA ARG A 129 11.50 11.86 -1.35
C ARG A 129 11.03 13.11 -2.10
N PHE A 130 11.09 14.27 -1.43
CA PHE A 130 10.63 15.54 -1.98
C PHE A 130 11.79 16.49 -2.28
N ALA A 131 13.00 15.98 -2.50
CA ALA A 131 14.20 16.79 -2.72
C ALA A 131 14.02 17.84 -3.84
N ALA A 132 13.34 17.47 -4.93
CA ALA A 132 13.02 18.38 -6.03
C ALA A 132 12.08 19.52 -5.61
N LEU A 133 11.07 19.25 -4.77
CA LEU A 133 10.17 20.28 -4.24
C LEU A 133 10.92 21.21 -3.28
N PHE A 134 11.76 20.66 -2.41
CA PHE A 134 12.58 21.47 -1.52
C PHE A 134 13.61 22.31 -2.28
N GLN A 135 14.17 21.80 -3.38
CA GLN A 135 15.08 22.56 -4.23
C GLN A 135 14.33 23.71 -4.89
N ARG A 136 13.16 23.42 -5.49
CA ARG A 136 12.32 24.46 -6.10
C ARG A 136 11.96 25.57 -5.11
N ALA A 137 11.55 25.22 -3.89
CA ALA A 137 11.23 26.20 -2.86
C ALA A 137 12.43 27.10 -2.51
N ARG A 138 13.66 26.55 -2.46
CA ARG A 138 14.89 27.35 -2.24
C ARG A 138 15.16 28.29 -3.41
N ASP A 139 15.00 27.81 -4.63
CA ASP A 139 15.25 28.62 -5.83
C ASP A 139 14.25 29.79 -5.92
N ASP A 140 12.97 29.54 -5.62
CA ASP A 140 11.93 30.57 -5.57
C ASP A 140 12.22 31.62 -4.47
N GLN A 141 12.65 31.18 -3.28
CA GLN A 141 13.08 32.08 -2.21
C GLN A 141 14.28 32.95 -2.60
N ASN A 142 15.28 32.36 -3.26
CA ASN A 142 16.47 33.09 -3.75
C ASN A 142 16.11 34.10 -4.85
N ALA A 143 15.07 33.82 -5.64
CA ALA A 143 14.54 34.71 -6.67
C ALA A 143 13.62 35.82 -6.12
N GLY A 144 13.36 35.85 -4.81
CA GLY A 144 12.48 36.82 -4.17
C GLY A 144 10.99 36.54 -4.38
N CYS A 145 10.63 35.35 -4.87
CA CYS A 145 9.23 34.91 -4.93
C CYS A 145 8.78 34.49 -3.53
N GLN A 146 7.67 35.04 -3.03
CA GLN A 146 7.05 34.52 -1.83
C GLN A 146 6.42 33.16 -2.15
N THR A 147 6.94 32.10 -1.54
CA THR A 147 6.35 30.76 -1.48
C THR A 147 5.29 30.68 -0.39
#